data_AF-A0A5C1BA05-F1
#
_entry.id   AF-A0A5C1BA05-F1
#
_cell.length_a   1.000
_cell.length_b   1.000
_cell.length_c   1.000
_cell.angle_alpha   90.00
_cell.angle_beta   90.00
_cell.angle_gamma   90.00
#
_symmetry.space_group_name_H-M   'P 1'
#
loop_
_entity.id
_entity.type
_entity.pdbx_description
1 polymer ?
#
loop_
_entity_poly.entity_id
_entity_poly.type
_entity_poly.pdbx_seq_one_letter_code
_entity_poly.pdbx_strand_id
1 'polypeptide(L)'
;MTIRLEAASAVDLLGALAQSTRLEIFRLLMRYRPHGLAAGDIGRLLAVPHNTLSTHLGALEQVGLLASRREGRHIIFAAVPDRADALLGFLSEACCSQSPSACEVPATPYLSRREAQATDTPLRVLIVCTGNSARSIMAEAVMNREGLGRIQAYSAGSRPHEAPHPLALQLLRELGYETADFRSKSWDEFLAADAREIDLVITVCDSAGDEACPAFPGAPMRVHWGLDDPAEVGGPIEARRAAFRQSYRDLTARVTALVNLPFESMTLPELAPALEAIGRMDGATPRSLEAA
;
A
#
# COMPACT_ATOMS: atom_id res chain seq x y z
N MET A 1 12.72 25.32 -11.34
CA MET A 1 12.74 26.68 -10.79
C MET A 1 12.63 26.51 -9.28
N THR A 2 13.70 26.73 -8.52
CA THR A 2 13.72 26.43 -7.07
C THR A 2 12.81 27.42 -6.35
N ILE A 3 11.69 26.95 -5.80
CA ILE A 3 10.78 27.78 -5.01
C ILE A 3 11.48 28.08 -3.69
N ARG A 4 11.72 29.36 -3.38
CA ARG A 4 12.22 29.78 -2.06
C ARG A 4 11.05 29.89 -1.11
N LEU A 5 11.13 29.22 0.04
CA LEU A 5 10.06 29.17 1.04
C LEU A 5 10.29 30.20 2.15
N GLU A 6 9.24 30.91 2.56
CA GLU A 6 9.27 31.77 3.75
C GLU A 6 8.82 30.99 5.00
N ALA A 7 9.22 31.45 6.19
CA ALA A 7 8.90 30.77 7.46
C ALA A 7 7.39 30.58 7.69
N ALA A 8 6.58 31.58 7.32
CA ALA A 8 5.11 31.48 7.44
C ALA A 8 4.55 30.35 6.56
N SER A 9 5.01 30.26 5.30
CA SER A 9 4.61 29.17 4.40
C SER A 9 5.11 27.80 4.86
N ALA A 10 6.27 27.73 5.52
CA ALA A 10 6.76 26.50 6.14
C ALA A 10 5.80 26.02 7.24
N VAL A 11 5.34 26.94 8.09
CA VAL A 11 4.37 26.64 9.15
C VAL A 11 3.05 26.16 8.58
N ASP A 12 2.54 26.79 7.51
CA ASP A 12 1.29 26.35 6.88
C ASP A 12 1.39 24.94 6.28
N LEU A 13 2.50 24.62 5.60
CA LEU A 13 2.75 23.29 5.05
C LEU A 13 2.87 22.23 6.15
N LEU A 14 3.65 22.52 7.20
CA LEU A 14 3.79 21.63 8.34
C LEU A 14 2.45 21.45 9.06
N GLY A 15 1.69 22.53 9.27
CA GLY A 15 0.35 22.50 9.85
C GLY A 15 -0.64 21.69 9.01
N ALA A 16 -0.50 21.70 7.67
CA ALA A 16 -1.28 20.86 6.78
C ALA A 16 -0.90 19.37 6.91
N LEU A 17 0.40 19.06 7.00
CA LEU A 17 0.90 17.69 7.11
C LEU A 17 0.83 17.11 8.53
N ALA A 18 0.68 17.94 9.57
CA ALA A 18 0.60 17.54 10.98
C ALA A 18 -0.71 16.81 11.37
N GLN A 19 -1.51 16.38 10.39
CA GLN A 19 -2.69 15.56 10.61
C GLN A 19 -2.55 14.27 9.80
N SER A 20 -2.80 13.14 10.47
CA SER A 20 -2.52 11.79 9.95
C SER A 20 -3.15 11.52 8.58
N THR A 21 -4.45 11.78 8.42
CA THR A 21 -5.15 11.56 7.14
C THR A 21 -4.56 12.39 6.00
N ARG A 22 -4.23 13.67 6.23
CA ARG A 22 -3.63 14.55 5.22
C ARG A 22 -2.23 14.07 4.82
N LEU A 23 -1.43 13.62 5.78
CA LEU A 23 -0.13 13.02 5.51
C LEU A 23 -0.27 11.73 4.68
N GLU A 24 -1.21 10.87 5.03
CA GLU A 24 -1.52 9.63 4.28
C GLU A 24 -1.99 9.93 2.86
N ILE A 25 -2.87 10.92 2.66
CA ILE A 25 -3.31 11.37 1.33
C ILE A 25 -2.12 11.85 0.50
N PHE A 26 -1.26 12.69 1.07
CA PHE A 26 -0.10 13.20 0.36
C PHE A 26 0.88 12.07 -0.02
N ARG A 27 1.20 11.17 0.92
CA ARG A 27 2.05 9.99 0.69
C ARG A 27 1.47 9.08 -0.39
N LEU A 28 0.15 8.83 -0.37
CA LEU A 28 -0.54 8.08 -1.40
C LEU A 28 -0.39 8.75 -2.76
N LEU A 29 -0.77 10.02 -2.89
CA LEU A 29 -0.78 10.73 -4.17
C LEU A 29 0.62 10.94 -4.76
N MET A 30 1.67 11.00 -3.94
CA MET A 30 3.06 10.99 -4.40
C MET A 30 3.41 9.71 -5.17
N ARG A 31 2.85 8.55 -4.79
CA ARG A 31 3.01 7.27 -5.53
C ARG A 31 2.22 7.24 -6.85
N TYR A 32 1.22 8.09 -6.99
CA TYR A 32 0.35 8.15 -8.17
C TYR A 32 0.70 9.29 -9.13
N ARG A 33 1.81 10.01 -8.89
CA ARG A 33 2.26 11.07 -9.79
C ARG A 33 2.54 10.56 -11.21
N PRO A 34 2.45 11.44 -12.24
CA PRO A 34 1.77 12.74 -12.23
C PRO A 34 0.23 12.63 -12.31
N HIS A 35 -0.31 11.42 -12.52
CA HIS A 35 -1.70 11.17 -12.88
C HIS A 35 -2.69 11.46 -11.74
N GLY A 36 -2.36 11.10 -10.50
CA GLY A 36 -3.26 11.25 -9.37
C GLY A 36 -4.41 10.24 -9.33
N LEU A 37 -5.38 10.50 -8.46
CA LEU A 37 -6.51 9.62 -8.18
C LEU A 37 -7.82 10.39 -8.05
N ALA A 38 -8.94 9.74 -8.37
CA ALA A 38 -10.26 10.30 -8.07
C ALA A 38 -10.51 10.31 -6.56
N ALA A 39 -11.29 11.28 -6.06
CA ALA A 39 -11.60 11.36 -4.63
C ALA A 39 -12.18 10.05 -4.06
N GLY A 40 -13.02 9.34 -4.82
CA GLY A 40 -13.54 8.04 -4.39
C GLY A 40 -12.49 6.95 -4.26
N ASP A 41 -11.46 6.96 -5.10
CA ASP A 41 -10.35 6.02 -4.99
C ASP A 41 -9.48 6.32 -3.79
N ILE A 42 -9.19 7.61 -3.53
CA ILE A 42 -8.45 8.04 -2.34
C ILE A 42 -9.18 7.60 -1.06
N GLY A 43 -10.49 7.86 -0.97
CA GLY A 43 -11.30 7.45 0.19
C GLY A 43 -11.31 5.96 0.41
N ARG A 44 -11.39 5.17 -0.68
CA ARG A 44 -11.34 3.71 -0.62
C ARG A 44 -9.98 3.19 -0.17
N LEU A 45 -8.88 3.70 -0.73
CA LEU A 45 -7.52 3.23 -0.43
C LEU A 45 -7.09 3.59 0.99
N LEU A 46 -7.57 4.71 1.51
CA LEU A 46 -7.28 5.13 2.88
C LEU A 46 -8.36 4.72 3.88
N ALA A 47 -9.43 4.04 3.44
CA ALA A 47 -10.59 3.74 4.28
C ALA A 47 -11.09 5.00 5.06
N VAL A 48 -11.26 6.11 4.34
CA VAL A 48 -11.72 7.40 4.87
C VAL A 48 -13.08 7.74 4.28
N PRO A 49 -14.08 8.09 5.12
CA PRO A 49 -15.39 8.54 4.65
C PRO A 49 -15.31 9.79 3.75
N HIS A 50 -16.18 9.84 2.73
CA HIS A 50 -16.21 10.91 1.72
C HIS A 50 -16.38 12.33 2.29
N ASN A 51 -17.21 12.48 3.33
CA ASN A 51 -17.48 13.77 3.97
C ASN A 51 -16.23 14.34 4.65
N THR A 52 -15.44 13.49 5.30
CA THR A 52 -14.17 13.87 5.93
C THR A 52 -13.07 14.09 4.91
N LEU A 53 -13.05 13.29 3.83
CA LEU A 53 -12.02 13.37 2.81
C LEU A 53 -11.98 14.72 2.09
N SER A 54 -13.15 15.28 1.74
CA SER A 54 -13.22 16.54 0.98
C SER A 54 -12.55 17.70 1.73
N THR A 55 -12.73 17.76 3.06
CA THR A 55 -12.08 18.74 3.93
C THR A 55 -10.56 18.60 3.93
N HIS A 56 -10.06 17.37 4.00
CA HIS A 56 -8.61 17.11 3.97
C HIS A 56 -7.98 17.45 2.61
N LEU A 57 -8.66 17.11 1.51
CA LEU A 57 -8.21 17.43 0.16
C LEU A 57 -8.14 18.94 -0.06
N GLY A 58 -9.19 19.67 0.34
CA GLY A 58 -9.21 21.13 0.24
C GLY A 58 -8.09 21.80 1.04
N ALA A 59 -7.83 21.34 2.27
CA ALA A 59 -6.75 21.87 3.10
C ALA A 59 -5.35 21.66 2.48
N LEU A 60 -5.12 20.52 1.83
CA LEU A 60 -3.85 20.25 1.15
C LEU A 60 -3.71 21.03 -0.17
N GLU A 61 -4.80 21.26 -0.89
CA GLU A 61 -4.82 22.08 -2.11
C GLU A 61 -4.60 23.57 -1.79
N GLN A 62 -5.16 24.07 -0.69
CA GLN A 62 -4.95 25.45 -0.21
C GLN A 62 -3.47 25.78 0.03
N VAL A 63 -2.72 24.83 0.59
CA VAL A 63 -1.27 24.97 0.79
C VAL A 63 -0.46 24.54 -0.43
N GLY A 64 -1.09 24.21 -1.55
CA GLY A 64 -0.46 23.88 -2.83
C GLY A 64 0.33 22.56 -2.83
N LEU A 65 0.02 21.63 -1.92
CA LEU A 65 0.58 20.28 -1.94
C LEU A 65 -0.14 19.37 -2.92
N LEU A 66 -1.40 19.70 -3.26
CA LEU A 66 -2.21 19.01 -4.25
C LEU A 66 -2.72 19.99 -5.30
N ALA A 67 -3.07 19.45 -6.47
CA ALA A 67 -3.88 20.12 -7.47
C ALA A 67 -5.04 19.22 -7.89
N SER A 68 -6.23 19.80 -8.05
CA SER A 68 -7.39 19.11 -8.61
C SER A 68 -7.62 19.46 -10.07
N ARG A 69 -8.16 18.49 -10.82
CA ARG A 69 -8.65 18.70 -12.19
C ARG A 69 -9.89 17.87 -12.44
N ARG A 70 -10.76 18.34 -13.32
CA ARG A 70 -12.00 17.62 -13.67
C ARG A 70 -11.78 16.76 -14.91
N GLU A 71 -12.00 15.46 -14.76
CA GLU A 71 -11.98 14.49 -15.85
C GLU A 71 -13.35 13.82 -15.95
N GLY A 72 -14.17 14.32 -16.87
CA GLY A 72 -15.56 13.88 -17.05
C GLY A 72 -16.39 14.09 -15.78
N ARG A 73 -16.83 12.98 -15.17
CA ARG A 73 -17.65 12.95 -13.94
C ARG A 73 -16.83 12.94 -12.65
N HIS A 74 -15.52 12.75 -12.73
CA HIS A 74 -14.65 12.61 -11.57
C HIS A 74 -13.76 13.85 -11.42
N ILE A 75 -13.41 14.16 -10.17
CA ILE A 75 -12.37 15.12 -9.83
C ILE A 75 -11.14 14.31 -9.43
N ILE A 76 -10.05 14.53 -10.17
CA ILE A 76 -8.76 13.89 -9.96
C ILE A 76 -7.87 14.81 -9.15
N PHE A 77 -7.30 14.31 -8.06
CA PHE A 77 -6.32 14.99 -7.23
C PHE A 77 -4.94 14.40 -7.49
N ALA A 78 -3.94 15.25 -7.72
CA ALA A 78 -2.55 14.86 -7.92
C ALA A 78 -1.63 15.62 -6.96
N ALA A 79 -0.55 14.97 -6.52
CA ALA A 79 0.46 15.61 -5.68
C ALA A 79 1.35 16.56 -6.48
N VAL A 80 1.59 17.75 -5.91
CA VAL A 80 2.48 18.78 -6.45
C VAL A 80 3.75 18.80 -5.59
N PRO A 81 4.89 18.30 -6.10
CA PRO A 81 6.09 18.11 -5.30
C PRO A 81 6.81 19.41 -4.95
N ASP A 82 6.71 20.44 -5.79
CA ASP A 82 7.57 21.62 -5.71
C ASP A 82 7.57 22.30 -4.32
N ARG A 83 6.40 22.34 -3.66
CA ARG A 83 6.29 22.91 -2.31
C ARG A 83 6.82 21.98 -1.22
N ALA A 84 6.69 20.67 -1.38
CA ALA A 84 7.29 19.70 -0.46
C ALA A 84 8.82 19.69 -0.60
N ASP A 85 9.34 19.77 -1.83
CA ASP A 85 10.77 19.88 -2.11
C ASP A 85 11.36 21.19 -1.53
N ALA A 86 10.63 22.31 -1.67
CA ALA A 86 11.00 23.57 -1.05
C ALA A 86 10.99 23.52 0.50
N LEU A 87 10.04 22.79 1.10
CA LEU A 87 10.01 22.56 2.55
C LEU A 87 11.20 21.72 3.01
N LEU A 88 11.54 20.65 2.29
CA LEU A 88 12.74 19.84 2.57
C LEU A 88 14.01 20.68 2.48
N GLY A 89 14.13 21.54 1.46
CA GLY A 89 15.22 22.49 1.33
C GLY A 89 15.31 23.45 2.53
N PHE A 90 14.19 24.05 2.92
CA PHE A 90 14.10 24.95 4.08
C PHE A 90 14.53 24.28 5.39
N LEU A 91 14.13 23.03 5.63
CA LEU A 91 14.54 22.27 6.82
C LEU A 91 16.02 21.87 6.75
N SER A 92 16.50 21.48 5.58
CA SER A 92 17.90 21.07 5.37
C SER A 92 18.88 22.22 5.58
N GLU A 93 18.51 23.45 5.19
CA GLU A 93 19.33 24.65 5.48
C GLU A 93 19.56 24.82 6.99
N ALA A 94 18.55 24.53 7.82
CA ALA A 94 18.68 24.61 9.28
C ALA A 94 19.47 23.43 9.87
N CYS A 95 19.22 22.20 9.40
CA CYS A 95 19.78 20.99 10.00
C CYS A 95 21.20 20.63 9.52
N CYS A 96 21.54 20.93 8.27
CA CYS A 96 22.72 20.37 7.61
C CYS A 96 23.86 21.39 7.45
N SER A 97 23.71 22.59 8.05
CA SER A 97 24.66 23.71 7.94
C SER A 97 26.11 23.39 8.37
N GLN A 98 26.32 22.33 9.15
CA GLN A 98 27.64 21.92 9.67
C GLN A 98 28.09 20.52 9.21
N SER A 99 27.23 19.73 8.55
CA SER A 99 27.55 18.35 8.10
C SER A 99 26.59 17.88 6.99
N PRO A 100 26.98 17.96 5.71
CA PRO A 100 26.12 17.60 4.57
C PRO A 100 25.71 16.12 4.53
N SER A 101 26.57 15.22 5.02
CA SER A 101 26.34 13.76 4.99
C SER A 101 25.18 13.30 5.89
N ALA A 102 24.76 14.10 6.87
CA ALA A 102 23.64 13.77 7.75
C ALA A 102 22.27 13.84 7.04
N CYS A 103 22.21 14.51 5.88
CA CYS A 103 20.97 14.79 5.17
C CYS A 103 20.91 14.15 3.77
N GLU A 104 21.89 13.31 3.42
CA GLU A 104 21.82 12.50 2.21
C GLU A 104 20.80 11.38 2.39
N VAL A 105 19.54 11.68 2.10
CA VAL A 105 18.52 10.67 1.90
C VAL A 105 18.59 10.24 0.44
N PRO A 106 18.87 8.96 0.12
CA PRO A 106 18.86 8.51 -1.25
C PRO A 106 17.46 8.76 -1.84
N ALA A 107 17.41 9.56 -2.91
CA ALA A 107 16.19 9.82 -3.64
C ALA A 107 15.73 8.52 -4.30
N THR A 108 14.81 7.80 -3.65
CA THR A 108 14.16 6.66 -4.27
C THR A 108 13.16 7.22 -5.27
N PRO A 109 13.27 6.90 -6.58
CA PRO A 109 12.34 7.43 -7.56
C PRO A 109 10.93 6.96 -7.21
N TYR A 110 10.00 7.91 -7.04
CA TYR A 110 8.57 7.61 -6.92
C TYR A 110 8.11 7.08 -8.28
N LEU A 111 7.87 5.78 -8.35
CA LEU A 111 7.38 5.15 -9.56
C LEU A 111 5.98 5.67 -9.85
N SER A 112 5.79 6.19 -11.06
CA SER A 112 4.54 6.79 -11.50
C SER A 112 3.46 5.73 -11.70
N ARG A 113 2.18 6.12 -11.55
CA ARG A 113 1.04 5.25 -11.87
C ARG A 113 1.18 4.73 -13.30
N ARG A 114 1.24 3.41 -13.46
CA ARG A 114 1.17 2.76 -14.77
C ARG A 114 -0.30 2.64 -15.20
N GLU A 115 -0.55 2.91 -16.48
CA GLU A 115 -1.90 2.81 -17.05
C GLU A 115 -2.42 1.36 -16.98
N ALA A 116 -3.75 1.23 -16.98
CA ALA A 116 -4.38 -0.08 -17.09
C ALA A 116 -4.02 -0.69 -18.44
N GLN A 117 -3.13 -1.67 -18.43
CA GLN A 117 -2.82 -2.49 -19.60
C GLN A 117 -3.06 -3.93 -19.23
N ALA A 118 -4.24 -4.44 -19.57
CA ALA A 118 -4.51 -5.87 -19.45
C ALA A 118 -3.48 -6.62 -20.28
N THR A 119 -2.77 -7.55 -19.66
CA THR A 119 -1.79 -8.40 -20.32
C THR A 119 -2.34 -9.81 -20.41
N ASP A 120 -1.97 -10.55 -21.46
CA ASP A 120 -2.31 -11.98 -21.55
C ASP A 120 -1.51 -12.83 -20.54
N THR A 121 -0.46 -12.25 -19.95
CA THR A 121 0.44 -12.87 -18.96
C THR A 121 0.55 -11.96 -17.73
N PRO A 122 -0.48 -11.88 -16.87
CA PRO A 122 -0.41 -11.07 -15.65
C PRO A 122 0.59 -11.66 -14.66
N LEU A 123 1.19 -10.81 -13.83
CA LEU A 123 2.00 -11.26 -12.69
C LEU A 123 1.09 -11.95 -11.67
N ARG A 124 1.34 -13.24 -11.41
CA ARG A 124 0.53 -14.05 -10.49
C ARG A 124 1.15 -13.99 -9.10
N VAL A 125 0.40 -13.43 -8.16
CA VAL A 125 0.86 -13.19 -6.79
C VAL A 125 0.04 -14.03 -5.81
N LEU A 126 0.71 -14.79 -4.95
CA LEU A 126 0.07 -15.53 -3.86
C LEU A 126 0.37 -14.87 -2.52
N ILE A 127 -0.67 -14.44 -1.82
CA ILE A 127 -0.56 -13.79 -0.51
C ILE A 127 -0.88 -14.82 0.57
N VAL A 128 0.11 -15.17 1.39
CA VAL A 128 0.00 -16.22 2.39
C VAL A 128 -0.06 -15.61 3.79
N CYS A 129 -1.03 -16.05 4.58
CA CYS A 129 -1.00 -15.87 6.04
C CYS A 129 -1.30 -17.20 6.75
N THR A 130 -1.39 -17.21 8.07
CA THR A 130 -1.70 -18.45 8.80
C THR A 130 -3.12 -18.93 8.48
N GLY A 131 -4.13 -18.09 8.74
CA GLY A 131 -5.54 -18.50 8.72
C GLY A 131 -6.32 -18.23 7.43
N ASN A 132 -5.73 -17.55 6.45
CA ASN A 132 -6.43 -16.99 5.27
C ASN A 132 -7.76 -16.29 5.59
N SER A 133 -7.80 -15.56 6.72
CA SER A 133 -9.07 -15.06 7.26
C SER A 133 -9.22 -13.54 7.12
N ALA A 134 -8.17 -12.76 7.36
CA ALA A 134 -8.24 -11.29 7.37
C ALA A 134 -7.23 -10.63 6.42
N ARG A 135 -5.96 -10.56 6.82
CA ARG A 135 -4.89 -9.82 6.12
C ARG A 135 -4.74 -10.22 4.65
N SER A 136 -4.61 -11.52 4.37
CA SER A 136 -4.41 -12.00 3.00
C SER A 136 -5.64 -11.81 2.10
N ILE A 137 -6.85 -11.89 2.66
CA ILE A 137 -8.10 -11.61 1.93
C ILE A 137 -8.20 -10.12 1.57
N MET A 138 -7.91 -9.22 2.53
CA MET A 138 -7.89 -7.79 2.25
C MET A 138 -6.83 -7.43 1.21
N ALA A 139 -5.64 -8.02 1.31
CA ALA A 139 -4.56 -7.79 0.36
C ALA A 139 -4.90 -8.30 -1.05
N GLU A 140 -5.52 -9.49 -1.19
CA GLU A 140 -6.00 -10.02 -2.47
C GLU A 140 -7.03 -9.08 -3.12
N ALA A 141 -7.99 -8.58 -2.33
CA ALA A 141 -9.02 -7.67 -2.81
C ALA A 141 -8.42 -6.36 -3.36
N VAL A 142 -7.51 -5.74 -2.60
CA VAL A 142 -6.87 -4.48 -3.00
C VAL A 142 -5.98 -4.72 -4.22
N MET A 143 -5.18 -5.81 -4.24
CA MET A 143 -4.22 -6.08 -5.31
C MET A 143 -4.90 -6.40 -6.63
N ASN A 144 -5.99 -7.17 -6.65
CA ASN A 144 -6.72 -7.45 -7.89
C ASN A 144 -7.37 -6.18 -8.47
N ARG A 145 -7.86 -5.27 -7.62
CA ARG A 145 -8.45 -4.00 -8.06
C ARG A 145 -7.40 -3.03 -8.58
N GLU A 146 -6.34 -2.82 -7.81
CA GLU A 146 -5.30 -1.83 -8.12
C GLU A 146 -4.27 -2.36 -9.13
N GLY A 147 -4.21 -3.68 -9.33
CA GLY A 147 -3.39 -4.33 -10.36
C GLY A 147 -3.91 -4.13 -11.78
N LEU A 148 -5.17 -3.71 -11.96
CA LEU A 148 -5.76 -3.30 -13.25
C LEU A 148 -5.52 -4.31 -14.40
N GLY A 149 -5.57 -5.61 -14.10
CA GLY A 149 -5.35 -6.69 -15.06
C GLY A 149 -3.87 -7.00 -15.37
N ARG A 150 -2.92 -6.25 -14.82
CA ARG A 150 -1.47 -6.53 -14.88
C ARG A 150 -1.04 -7.56 -13.83
N ILE A 151 -1.80 -7.62 -12.73
CA ILE A 151 -1.55 -8.52 -11.61
C ILE A 151 -2.81 -9.34 -11.37
N GLN A 152 -2.61 -10.63 -11.14
CA GLN A 152 -3.64 -11.54 -10.67
C GLN A 152 -3.23 -12.06 -9.29
N ALA A 153 -3.94 -11.60 -8.26
CA ALA A 153 -3.66 -11.96 -6.89
C ALA A 153 -4.56 -13.09 -6.41
N TYR A 154 -3.98 -13.96 -5.60
CA TYR A 154 -4.64 -15.03 -4.86
C TYR A 154 -4.24 -14.92 -3.39
N SER A 155 -5.04 -15.47 -2.49
CA SER A 155 -4.65 -15.65 -1.09
C SER A 155 -4.74 -17.09 -0.62
N ALA A 156 -3.95 -17.46 0.36
CA ALA A 156 -4.02 -18.78 0.98
C ALA A 156 -3.56 -18.77 2.45
N GLY A 157 -3.81 -19.90 3.11
CA GLY A 157 -3.50 -20.16 4.51
C GLY A 157 -2.61 -21.38 4.65
N SER A 158 -1.65 -21.34 5.57
CA SER A 158 -0.95 -22.56 5.98
C SER A 158 -1.83 -23.44 6.88
N ARG A 159 -2.70 -22.81 7.68
CA ARG A 159 -3.71 -23.43 8.54
C ARG A 159 -5.02 -22.65 8.37
N PRO A 160 -5.70 -22.76 7.21
CA PRO A 160 -6.84 -21.92 6.89
C PRO A 160 -8.00 -22.13 7.88
N HIS A 161 -8.67 -21.04 8.22
CA HIS A 161 -9.93 -21.08 8.97
C HIS A 161 -11.06 -21.59 8.08
N GLU A 162 -12.22 -21.90 8.66
CA GLU A 162 -13.41 -22.33 7.89
C GLU A 162 -13.94 -21.23 6.95
N ALA A 163 -13.82 -19.96 7.37
CA ALA A 163 -14.31 -18.83 6.59
C ALA A 163 -13.48 -17.55 6.81
N PRO A 164 -13.56 -16.58 5.88
CA PRO A 164 -12.96 -15.26 6.08
C PRO A 164 -13.56 -14.53 7.28
N HIS A 165 -12.76 -13.69 7.91
CA HIS A 165 -13.14 -12.97 9.11
C HIS A 165 -14.27 -11.97 8.80
N PRO A 166 -15.39 -11.96 9.55
CA PRO A 166 -16.55 -11.13 9.24
C PRO A 166 -16.24 -9.62 9.14
N LEU A 167 -15.36 -9.11 10.00
CA LEU A 167 -14.95 -7.69 9.94
C LEU A 167 -14.12 -7.34 8.70
N ALA A 168 -13.33 -8.27 8.15
CA ALA A 168 -12.61 -8.04 6.90
C ALA A 168 -13.59 -7.95 5.73
N LEU A 169 -14.51 -8.91 5.62
CA LEU A 169 -15.55 -8.90 4.58
C LEU A 169 -16.48 -7.69 4.71
N GLN A 170 -16.82 -7.29 5.94
CA GLN A 170 -17.60 -6.07 6.16
C GLN A 170 -16.85 -4.82 5.68
N LEU A 171 -15.58 -4.66 6.07
CA LEU A 171 -14.77 -3.51 5.65
C LEU A 171 -14.65 -3.46 4.13
N LEU A 172 -14.36 -4.59 3.48
CA LEU A 172 -14.28 -4.66 2.02
C LEU A 172 -15.61 -4.27 1.34
N ARG A 173 -16.75 -4.72 1.85
CA ARG A 173 -18.07 -4.31 1.32
C ARG A 173 -18.34 -2.81 1.52
N GLU A 174 -18.03 -2.27 2.69
CA GLU A 174 -18.15 -0.82 2.98
C GLU A 174 -17.30 0.02 2.03
N LEU A 175 -16.16 -0.52 1.58
CA LEU A 175 -15.23 0.11 0.65
C LEU A 175 -15.55 -0.21 -0.83
N GLY A 176 -16.64 -0.93 -1.09
CA GLY A 176 -17.13 -1.21 -2.44
C GLY A 176 -16.32 -2.26 -3.20
N TYR A 177 -15.78 -3.26 -2.51
CA TYR A 177 -15.24 -4.48 -3.11
C TYR A 177 -16.33 -5.54 -3.19
N GLU A 178 -16.32 -6.33 -4.26
CA GLU A 178 -17.10 -7.57 -4.35
C GLU A 178 -16.48 -8.62 -3.44
N THR A 179 -17.28 -9.25 -2.59
CA THR A 179 -16.77 -10.18 -1.56
C THR A 179 -17.35 -11.58 -1.63
N ALA A 180 -18.21 -11.88 -2.61
CA ALA A 180 -18.93 -13.15 -2.69
C ALA A 180 -17.98 -14.35 -2.91
N ASP A 181 -16.87 -14.12 -3.62
CA ASP A 181 -15.95 -15.18 -4.04
C ASP A 181 -14.81 -15.43 -3.05
N PHE A 182 -14.68 -14.61 -2.00
CA PHE A 182 -13.64 -14.81 -0.99
C PHE A 182 -13.95 -16.00 -0.10
N ARG A 183 -12.98 -16.91 0.00
CA ARG A 183 -13.01 -18.05 0.91
C ARG A 183 -11.63 -18.28 1.51
N SER A 184 -11.61 -18.89 2.70
CA SER A 184 -10.39 -19.40 3.29
C SER A 184 -9.98 -20.70 2.58
N LYS A 185 -8.72 -20.79 2.14
CA LYS A 185 -8.19 -21.93 1.39
C LYS A 185 -6.75 -22.27 1.79
N SER A 186 -6.41 -23.56 1.69
CA SER A 186 -5.04 -24.01 1.97
C SER A 186 -4.12 -23.62 0.83
N TRP A 187 -2.85 -23.34 1.14
CA TRP A 187 -1.82 -23.19 0.11
C TRP A 187 -1.59 -24.45 -0.72
N ASP A 188 -2.08 -25.61 -0.28
CA ASP A 188 -1.91 -26.90 -0.95
C ASP A 188 -2.62 -26.91 -2.30
N GLU A 189 -3.68 -26.11 -2.44
CA GLU A 189 -4.37 -25.89 -3.71
C GLU A 189 -3.44 -25.31 -4.79
N PHE A 190 -2.36 -24.64 -4.38
CA PHE A 190 -1.36 -24.03 -5.27
C PHE A 190 -0.10 -24.90 -5.42
N LEU A 191 -0.05 -26.07 -4.77
CA LEU A 191 1.04 -27.05 -4.90
C LEU A 191 0.70 -28.21 -5.84
N ALA A 192 -0.56 -28.35 -6.24
CA ALA A 192 -1.01 -29.42 -7.13
C ALA A 192 -0.29 -29.34 -8.49
N ALA A 193 -0.13 -30.49 -9.17
CA ALA A 193 0.59 -30.56 -10.43
C ALA A 193 -0.08 -29.78 -11.58
N ASP A 194 -1.39 -29.57 -11.48
CA ASP A 194 -2.22 -28.76 -12.37
C ASP A 194 -2.53 -27.37 -11.81
N ALA A 195 -1.94 -27.02 -10.66
CA ALA A 195 -2.13 -25.72 -10.04
C ALA A 195 -1.61 -24.60 -10.95
N ARG A 196 -2.24 -23.43 -10.81
CA ARG A 196 -1.77 -22.22 -11.48
C ARG A 196 -0.37 -21.90 -10.98
N GLU A 197 0.57 -21.72 -11.91
CA GLU A 197 1.91 -21.22 -11.55
C GLU A 197 1.82 -19.86 -10.87
N ILE A 198 2.64 -19.68 -9.85
CA ILE A 198 2.77 -18.43 -9.09
C ILE A 198 4.15 -17.85 -9.41
N ASP A 199 4.21 -16.54 -9.61
CA ASP A 199 5.46 -15.84 -9.91
C ASP A 199 6.07 -15.23 -8.63
N LEU A 200 5.21 -14.73 -7.73
CA LEU A 200 5.59 -14.07 -6.48
C LEU A 200 4.73 -14.56 -5.30
N VAL A 201 5.36 -14.91 -4.19
CA VAL A 201 4.71 -15.24 -2.92
C VAL A 201 5.02 -14.16 -1.89
N ILE A 202 3.97 -13.64 -1.24
CA ILE A 202 4.05 -12.60 -0.21
C ILE A 202 3.51 -13.18 1.10
N THR A 203 4.34 -13.30 2.13
CA THR A 203 3.88 -13.71 3.46
C THR A 203 3.53 -12.48 4.30
N VAL A 204 2.32 -12.43 4.88
CA VAL A 204 1.83 -11.26 5.64
C VAL A 204 1.72 -11.48 7.16
N CYS A 205 2.12 -12.66 7.65
CA CYS A 205 2.30 -12.91 9.07
C CYS A 205 3.67 -13.52 9.34
N ASP A 206 4.25 -13.16 10.49
CA ASP A 206 5.57 -13.62 10.91
C ASP A 206 5.61 -15.15 11.03
N SER A 207 4.53 -15.76 11.54
CA SER A 207 4.42 -17.21 11.69
C SER A 207 4.41 -17.97 10.35
N ALA A 208 3.81 -17.40 9.28
CA ALA A 208 3.89 -18.00 7.94
C ALA A 208 5.24 -17.73 7.26
N GLY A 209 6.03 -16.79 7.79
CA GLY A 209 7.44 -16.64 7.43
C GLY A 209 8.33 -17.73 8.03
N ASP A 210 7.96 -18.28 9.20
CA ASP A 210 8.71 -19.32 9.95
C ASP A 210 8.31 -20.76 9.62
N GLU A 211 7.02 -21.01 9.36
CA GLU A 211 6.59 -22.32 8.92
C GLU A 211 7.34 -22.68 7.63
N ALA A 212 7.75 -23.95 7.50
CA ALA A 212 8.49 -24.46 6.35
C ALA A 212 7.62 -24.31 5.09
N CYS A 213 7.64 -23.11 4.52
CA CYS A 213 6.83 -22.73 3.40
C CYS A 213 7.19 -23.68 2.25
N PRO A 214 6.19 -24.38 1.70
CA PRO A 214 6.40 -25.47 0.78
C PRO A 214 7.13 -25.00 -0.47
N ALA A 215 7.83 -25.92 -1.13
CA ALA A 215 8.40 -25.64 -2.44
C ALA A 215 7.26 -25.53 -3.46
N PHE A 216 6.86 -24.30 -3.77
CA PHE A 216 5.86 -24.04 -4.81
C PHE A 216 6.41 -24.42 -6.20
N PRO A 217 5.57 -25.01 -7.07
CA PRO A 217 5.92 -25.21 -8.47
C PRO A 217 6.42 -23.92 -9.12
N GLY A 218 7.46 -24.01 -9.95
CA GLY A 218 8.05 -22.83 -10.62
C GLY A 218 9.03 -22.02 -9.78
N ALA A 219 9.23 -22.36 -8.50
CA ALA A 219 10.15 -21.66 -7.59
C ALA A 219 9.93 -20.13 -7.55
N PRO A 220 8.72 -19.67 -7.17
CA PRO A 220 8.40 -18.25 -7.12
C PRO A 220 9.35 -17.48 -6.21
N MET A 221 9.52 -16.20 -6.54
CA MET A 221 10.17 -15.27 -5.64
C MET A 221 9.36 -15.14 -4.35
N ARG A 222 10.03 -14.94 -3.21
CA ARG A 222 9.39 -14.83 -1.90
C ARG A 222 9.77 -13.52 -1.21
N VAL A 223 8.78 -12.82 -0.68
CA VAL A 223 8.98 -11.62 0.13
C VAL A 223 8.06 -11.63 1.35
N HIS A 224 8.43 -10.86 2.38
CA HIS A 224 7.73 -10.85 3.67
C HIS A 224 7.24 -9.44 4.02
N TRP A 225 5.94 -9.31 4.27
CA TRP A 225 5.22 -8.10 4.65
C TRP A 225 4.50 -8.33 5.99
N GLY A 226 5.27 -8.66 7.03
CA GLY A 226 4.74 -8.91 8.36
C GLY A 226 3.95 -7.72 8.89
N LEU A 227 2.71 -8.00 9.30
CA LEU A 227 1.76 -7.04 9.87
C LEU A 227 1.08 -7.68 11.06
N ASP A 228 0.80 -6.88 12.09
CA ASP A 228 0.01 -7.33 13.25
C ASP A 228 -1.35 -7.87 12.82
N ASP A 229 -1.84 -8.90 13.50
CA ASP A 229 -3.16 -9.45 13.20
C ASP A 229 -4.27 -8.56 13.78
N PRO A 230 -5.10 -7.91 12.95
CA PRO A 230 -6.21 -7.10 13.47
C PRO A 230 -7.25 -7.95 14.22
N ALA A 231 -7.27 -9.27 14.06
CA ALA A 231 -8.16 -10.18 14.78
C ALA A 231 -7.73 -10.42 16.25
N GLU A 232 -6.47 -10.18 16.59
CA GLU A 232 -5.96 -10.32 17.97
C GLU A 232 -6.31 -9.12 18.85
N VAL A 233 -6.71 -8.00 18.24
CA VAL A 233 -7.18 -6.82 18.96
C VAL A 233 -8.53 -7.12 19.63
N GLY A 234 -8.52 -7.14 20.97
CA GLY A 234 -9.71 -7.28 21.80
C GLY A 234 -10.46 -5.96 22.06
N GLY A 235 -11.46 -6.02 22.93
CA GLY A 235 -12.19 -4.84 23.40
C GLY A 235 -13.42 -4.45 22.57
N PRO A 236 -13.89 -3.20 22.69
CA PRO A 236 -15.12 -2.73 22.04
C PRO A 236 -15.06 -2.87 20.52
N ILE A 237 -16.23 -3.03 19.89
CA ILE A 237 -16.33 -3.23 18.43
C ILE A 237 -15.65 -2.12 17.63
N GLU A 238 -15.66 -0.88 18.10
CA GLU A 238 -15.02 0.25 17.44
C GLU A 238 -13.49 0.15 17.44
N ALA A 239 -12.88 -0.32 18.53
CA ALA A 239 -11.44 -0.55 18.60
C ALA A 239 -11.03 -1.65 17.61
N ARG A 240 -11.82 -2.73 17.56
CA ARG A 240 -11.61 -3.83 16.60
C ARG A 240 -11.74 -3.33 15.15
N ARG A 241 -12.79 -2.56 14.84
CA ARG A 241 -12.98 -1.95 13.51
C ARG A 241 -11.83 -1.02 13.14
N ALA A 242 -11.33 -0.24 14.09
CA ALA A 242 -10.18 0.63 13.86
C ALA A 242 -8.92 -0.17 13.52
N ALA A 243 -8.67 -1.29 14.22
CA ALA A 243 -7.54 -2.19 13.91
C ALA A 243 -7.64 -2.78 12.49
N PHE A 244 -8.82 -3.24 12.07
CA PHE A 244 -9.04 -3.70 10.69
C PHE A 244 -8.80 -2.60 9.66
N ARG A 245 -9.26 -1.37 9.92
CA ARG A 245 -9.00 -0.22 9.03
C ARG A 245 -7.52 0.12 8.96
N GLN A 246 -6.80 0.07 10.08
CA GLN A 246 -5.36 0.34 10.10
C GLN A 246 -4.60 -0.73 9.29
N SER A 247 -4.85 -2.01 9.57
CA SER A 247 -4.24 -3.12 8.82
C SER A 247 -4.54 -3.02 7.31
N TYR A 248 -5.78 -2.65 6.95
CA TYR A 248 -6.15 -2.39 5.56
C TYR A 248 -5.34 -1.23 4.94
N ARG A 249 -5.14 -0.12 5.65
CA ARG A 249 -4.33 1.03 5.17
C ARG A 249 -2.88 0.62 4.96
N ASP A 250 -2.31 -0.12 5.90
CA ASP A 250 -0.91 -0.55 5.83
C ASP A 250 -0.69 -1.55 4.68
N LEU A 251 -1.63 -2.47 4.47
CA LEU A 251 -1.65 -3.37 3.31
C LEU A 251 -1.81 -2.59 2.00
N THR A 252 -2.75 -1.65 1.96
CA THR A 252 -2.99 -0.83 0.77
C THR A 252 -1.78 0.01 0.44
N ALA A 253 -1.07 0.54 1.43
CA ALA A 253 0.15 1.29 1.20
C ALA A 253 1.22 0.41 0.52
N ARG A 254 1.38 -0.84 0.96
CA ARG A 254 2.30 -1.80 0.34
C ARG A 254 1.86 -2.22 -1.06
N VAL A 255 0.59 -2.57 -1.23
CA VAL A 255 0.03 -2.94 -2.54
C VAL A 255 0.17 -1.79 -3.53
N THR A 256 -0.17 -0.56 -3.15
CA THR A 256 -0.02 0.61 -4.02
C THR A 256 1.45 0.89 -4.38
N ALA A 257 2.42 0.56 -3.53
CA ALA A 257 3.83 0.61 -3.91
C ALA A 257 4.19 -0.51 -4.89
N LEU A 258 3.71 -1.74 -4.65
CA LEU A 258 3.99 -2.90 -5.49
C LEU A 258 3.41 -2.74 -6.91
N VAL A 259 2.14 -2.36 -7.06
CA VAL A 259 1.48 -2.25 -8.38
C VAL A 259 2.14 -1.22 -9.31
N ASN A 260 2.89 -0.26 -8.73
CA ASN A 260 3.63 0.75 -9.45
C ASN A 260 5.05 0.29 -9.86
N LEU A 261 5.47 -0.92 -9.47
CA LEU A 261 6.73 -1.50 -9.94
C LEU A 261 6.67 -1.84 -11.45
N PRO A 262 7.82 -1.75 -12.15
CA PRO A 262 7.90 -1.91 -13.60
C PRO A 262 8.07 -3.39 -14.03
N PHE A 263 7.11 -4.24 -13.67
CA PHE A 263 7.17 -5.70 -13.93
C PHE A 263 7.28 -6.09 -15.41
N GLU A 264 6.89 -5.22 -16.34
CA GLU A 264 6.98 -5.48 -17.78
C GLU A 264 8.39 -5.26 -18.35
N SER A 265 9.22 -4.50 -17.65
CA SER A 265 10.57 -4.12 -18.11
C SER A 265 11.68 -4.58 -17.17
N MET A 266 11.34 -5.14 -16.01
CA MET A 266 12.29 -5.65 -15.02
C MET A 266 11.83 -7.02 -14.53
N THR A 267 12.81 -7.89 -14.29
CA THR A 267 12.58 -9.20 -13.71
C THR A 267 12.34 -9.10 -12.20
N LEU A 268 11.69 -10.11 -11.62
CA LEU A 268 11.46 -10.19 -10.18
C LEU A 268 12.76 -10.11 -9.35
N PRO A 269 13.86 -10.79 -9.72
CA PRO A 269 15.15 -10.64 -9.02
C PRO A 269 15.69 -9.20 -9.02
N GLU A 270 15.53 -8.45 -10.11
CA GLU A 270 15.96 -7.04 -10.17
C GLU A 270 15.08 -6.14 -9.29
N LEU A 271 13.84 -6.55 -9.04
CA LEU A 271 12.89 -5.85 -8.18
C LEU A 271 12.97 -6.26 -6.70
N ALA A 272 13.82 -7.24 -6.35
CA ALA A 272 13.96 -7.74 -4.97
C ALA A 272 14.20 -6.63 -3.92
N PRO A 273 15.15 -5.71 -4.13
CA PRO A 273 15.41 -4.67 -3.12
C PRO A 273 14.20 -3.76 -2.90
N ALA A 274 13.43 -3.49 -3.96
CA ALA A 274 12.23 -2.67 -3.87
C ALA A 274 11.07 -3.42 -3.17
N LEU A 275 10.87 -4.70 -3.48
CA LEU A 275 9.84 -5.53 -2.84
C LEU A 275 10.11 -5.73 -1.34
N GLU A 276 11.38 -5.88 -0.95
CA GLU A 276 11.81 -5.93 0.45
C GLU A 276 11.62 -4.59 1.15
N ALA A 277 11.95 -3.47 0.49
CA ALA A 277 11.71 -2.14 1.03
C ALA A 277 10.22 -1.87 1.25
N ILE A 278 9.35 -2.40 0.40
CA ILE A 278 7.89 -2.36 0.58
C ILE A 278 7.47 -3.11 1.85
N GLY A 279 8.10 -4.25 2.16
CA GLY A 279 7.83 -5.00 3.40
C GLY A 279 8.07 -4.17 4.67
N ARG A 280 9.09 -3.31 4.64
CA ARG A 280 9.53 -2.43 5.74
C ARG A 280 8.76 -1.11 5.87
N MET A 281 7.71 -0.90 5.09
CA MET A 281 6.86 0.29 5.22
C MET A 281 6.12 0.32 6.56
N ASP A 282 5.50 1.47 6.87
CA ASP A 282 4.75 1.70 8.11
C ASP A 282 3.84 0.51 8.51
N GLY A 283 3.80 0.20 9.80
CA GLY A 283 3.08 -0.96 10.36
C GLY A 283 3.83 -2.29 10.25
N ALA A 284 5.08 -2.31 9.75
CA ALA A 284 5.90 -3.52 9.70
C ALA A 284 6.19 -4.08 11.10
N THR A 285 6.10 -5.41 11.23
CA THR A 285 6.52 -6.13 12.44
C THR A 285 8.04 -5.98 12.65
N PRO A 286 8.56 -6.11 13.90
CA PRO A 286 9.99 -6.08 14.17
C PRO A 286 10.80 -7.02 13.27
N ARG A 287 10.27 -8.22 13.01
CA ARG A 287 10.86 -9.19 12.09
C ARG A 287 11.04 -8.66 10.68
N SER A 288 10.04 -7.97 10.14
CA SER A 288 10.11 -7.37 8.81
C SER A 288 11.18 -6.27 8.72
N LEU A 289 11.51 -5.63 9.85
CA LEU A 289 12.56 -4.63 9.95
C LEU A 289 13.96 -5.25 10.14
N GLU A 290 14.06 -6.40 10.79
CA GLU A 290 15.33 -7.09 11.12
C GLU A 290 15.91 -7.95 9.98
N ALA A 291 15.10 -8.35 8.99
CA ALA A 291 15.51 -9.23 7.87
C ALA A 291 16.44 -8.55 6.83
N ALA A 292 17.31 -7.63 7.24
CA ALA A 292 18.24 -6.86 6.42
C ALA A 292 19.66 -7.45 6.38
#